data_AF-A0A927MJB3-F1
#
_entry.id   AF-A0A927MJB3-F1
#
_cell.length_a   1.000
_cell.length_b   1.000
_cell.length_c   1.000
_cell.angle_alpha   90.00
_cell.angle_beta   90.00
_cell.angle_gamma   90.00
#
_symmetry.space_group_name_H-M   'P 1'
#
loop_
_entity.id
_entity.type
_entity.pdbx_description
1 polymer ?
#
loop_
_entity_poly.entity_id
_entity_poly.type
_entity_poly.pdbx_seq_one_letter_code
_entity_poly.pdbx_strand_id
1 'polypeptide(L)'
;MKKKVRNLLDTSEIVKVHPHFQEALYGLSAVYGHIIFSERIQKGYTQPKLAELSGVSIKTISRAEGGVDNLGLDAYEKLFKALDLSMSDVAKLTLKFSSSTDELAITI
;
A
#
# COMPACT_ATOMS: atom_id res chain seq x y z
N MET A 1 -23.21 -21.32 1.93
CA MET A 1 -22.28 -20.76 2.94
C MET A 1 -21.87 -19.37 2.47
N LYS A 2 -22.42 -18.28 3.03
CA LYS A 2 -22.10 -16.91 2.55
C LYS A 2 -20.68 -16.56 3.00
N LYS A 3 -19.77 -16.38 2.04
CA LYS A 3 -18.38 -15.99 2.27
C LYS A 3 -18.42 -14.61 2.94
N LYS A 4 -18.15 -14.55 4.25
CA LYS A 4 -18.05 -13.30 5.00
C LYS A 4 -16.92 -12.50 4.35
N VAL A 5 -17.25 -11.39 3.68
CA VAL A 5 -16.24 -10.48 3.13
C VAL A 5 -15.47 -9.94 4.33
N ARG A 6 -14.25 -10.45 4.51
CA ARG A 6 -13.42 -10.22 5.70
C ARG A 6 -12.63 -8.90 5.60
N ASN A 7 -12.67 -8.24 4.44
CA ASN A 7 -11.73 -7.18 4.08
C ASN A 7 -12.38 -6.25 3.03
N LEU A 8 -12.47 -4.95 3.35
CA LEU A 8 -13.04 -3.91 2.48
C LEU A 8 -12.13 -3.57 1.28
N LEU A 9 -10.86 -3.94 1.36
CA LEU A 9 -9.82 -3.75 0.34
C LEU A 9 -9.45 -5.06 -0.37
N ASP A 10 -10.15 -6.16 -0.10
CA ASP A 10 -9.96 -7.42 -0.83
C ASP A 10 -10.58 -7.30 -2.22
N THR A 11 -9.72 -6.88 -3.15
CA THR A 11 -10.10 -6.68 -4.55
C THR A 11 -9.91 -7.96 -5.35
N SER A 12 -9.49 -9.08 -4.74
CA SER A 12 -9.20 -10.32 -5.46
C SER A 12 -10.44 -10.92 -6.14
N GLU A 13 -11.61 -10.81 -5.51
CA GLU A 13 -12.87 -11.26 -6.10
C GLU A 13 -13.35 -10.26 -7.17
N ILE A 14 -13.02 -8.97 -7.04
CA ILE A 14 -13.33 -7.94 -8.04
C ILE A 14 -12.48 -8.12 -9.30
N VAL A 15 -11.16 -8.36 -9.14
CA VAL A 15 -10.23 -8.66 -10.24
C VAL A 15 -10.60 -9.97 -10.94
N LYS A 16 -11.06 -10.99 -10.19
CA LYS A 16 -11.53 -12.25 -10.80
C LYS A 16 -12.77 -12.07 -11.66
N VAL A 17 -13.73 -11.26 -11.21
CA VAL A 17 -14.98 -11.01 -11.94
C VAL A 17 -14.76 -10.02 -13.09
N HIS A 18 -13.81 -9.10 -12.92
CA HIS A 18 -13.52 -8.03 -13.85
C HIS A 18 -12.00 -7.79 -13.97
N PRO A 19 -11.31 -8.58 -14.82
CA PRO A 19 -9.85 -8.53 -14.95
C PRO A 19 -9.28 -7.19 -15.40
N HIS A 20 -10.08 -6.37 -16.08
CA HIS A 20 -9.68 -5.03 -16.53
C HIS A 20 -9.47 -4.03 -15.38
N PHE A 21 -9.96 -4.30 -14.16
CA PHE A 21 -9.66 -3.47 -12.99
C PHE A 21 -8.27 -3.73 -12.40
N GLN A 22 -7.54 -4.74 -12.89
CA GLN A 22 -6.19 -5.05 -12.42
C GLN A 22 -5.25 -3.84 -12.58
N GLU A 23 -5.35 -3.08 -13.67
CA GLU A 23 -4.58 -1.85 -13.91
C GLU A 23 -4.90 -0.73 -12.91
N ALA A 24 -6.17 -0.54 -12.58
CA ALA A 24 -6.59 0.47 -11.61
C ALA A 24 -6.16 0.12 -10.17
N LEU A 25 -6.09 -1.18 -9.86
CA LEU A 25 -5.71 -1.69 -8.53
C LEU A 25 -4.20 -1.77 -8.31
N TYR A 26 -3.43 -1.95 -9.39
CA TYR A 26 -1.99 -1.66 -9.44
C TYR A 26 -1.68 -0.25 -8.91
N GLY A 27 -2.61 0.69 -9.07
CA GLY A 27 -2.50 2.03 -8.50
C GLY A 27 -2.39 2.03 -6.98
N LEU A 28 -3.20 1.24 -6.27
CA LEU A 28 -3.24 1.29 -4.79
C LEU A 28 -2.02 0.63 -4.15
N SER A 29 -1.53 -0.49 -4.68
CA SER A 29 -0.30 -1.13 -4.19
C SER A 29 0.93 -0.26 -4.43
N ALA A 30 1.00 0.41 -5.59
CA ALA A 30 2.03 1.41 -5.87
C ALA A 30 1.95 2.61 -4.91
N VAL A 31 0.74 3.14 -4.66
CA VAL A 31 0.50 4.22 -3.70
C VAL A 31 0.95 3.81 -2.30
N TYR A 32 0.56 2.61 -1.84
CA TYR A 32 0.96 2.11 -0.53
C TYR A 32 2.46 1.89 -0.42
N GLY A 33 3.09 1.36 -1.47
CA GLY A 33 4.55 1.25 -1.54
C GLY A 33 5.24 2.59 -1.38
N HIS A 34 4.73 3.63 -2.06
CA HIS A 34 5.25 4.99 -1.97
C HIS A 34 5.04 5.59 -0.56
N ILE A 35 3.87 5.40 0.04
CA ILE A 35 3.59 5.84 1.42
C ILE A 35 4.57 5.19 2.39
N ILE A 36 4.74 3.86 2.31
CA ILE A 36 5.65 3.10 3.19
C ILE A 36 7.07 3.60 3.04
N PHE A 37 7.56 3.77 1.81
CA PHE A 37 8.89 4.29 1.54
C PHE A 37 9.08 5.69 2.11
N SER A 38 8.16 6.62 1.82
CA SER A 38 8.27 8.01 2.24
C SER A 38 8.29 8.13 3.76
N GLU A 39 7.34 7.50 4.44
CA GLU A 39 7.23 7.54 5.90
C GLU A 39 8.41 6.84 6.59
N ARG A 40 8.93 5.75 6.01
CA ARG A 40 10.15 5.10 6.49
C ARG A 40 11.35 6.05 6.46
N ILE A 41 11.54 6.77 5.35
CA ILE A 41 12.65 7.71 5.19
C ILE A 41 12.50 8.91 6.13
N GLN A 42 11.29 9.47 6.27
CA GLN A 42 11.02 10.58 7.19
C GLN A 42 11.35 10.23 8.65
N LYS A 43 11.14 8.96 9.05
CA LYS A 43 11.50 8.45 10.38
C LYS A 43 12.95 8.01 10.52
N GLY A 44 13.76 8.11 9.45
CA GLY A 44 15.17 7.70 9.45
C GLY A 44 15.37 6.18 9.57
N TYR A 45 14.37 5.39 9.20
CA TYR A 45 14.45 3.93 9.31
C TYR A 45 15.12 3.32 8.07
N THR A 46 16.02 2.36 8.29
CA THR A 46 16.47 1.45 7.24
C THR A 46 15.39 0.39 6.97
N GLN A 47 15.42 -0.29 5.82
CA GLN A 47 14.50 -1.41 5.58
C GLN A 47 14.64 -2.54 6.63
N PRO A 48 15.85 -2.93 7.08
CA PRO A 48 16.02 -3.84 8.22
C PRO A 48 15.35 -3.31 9.50
N LYS A 49 15.44 -2.01 9.78
CA LYS A 49 14.79 -1.45 10.97
C LYS A 49 13.27 -1.53 10.90
N LEU A 50 12.68 -1.22 9.74
CA LEU A 50 11.24 -1.37 9.54
C LEU A 50 10.81 -2.84 9.62
N ALA A 51 11.64 -3.79 9.17
CA ALA A 51 11.39 -5.23 9.29
C ALA A 51 11.29 -5.67 10.76
N GLU A 52 12.25 -5.23 11.57
CA GLU A 52 12.27 -5.45 13.02
C GLU A 52 10.99 -4.91 13.69
N LEU A 53 10.62 -3.66 13.39
CA LEU A 53 9.46 -2.99 14.00
C LEU A 53 8.12 -3.59 13.58
N SER A 54 8.00 -4.03 12.32
CA SER A 54 6.74 -4.58 11.76
C SER A 54 6.58 -6.08 11.96
N GLY A 55 7.67 -6.80 12.27
CA GLY A 55 7.69 -8.26 12.27
C GLY A 55 7.53 -8.87 10.87
N VAL A 56 7.76 -8.07 9.82
CA VAL A 56 7.66 -8.48 8.42
C VAL A 56 9.07 -8.68 7.86
N SER A 57 9.25 -9.64 6.93
CA SER A 57 10.57 -9.90 6.36
C SER A 57 11.10 -8.71 5.55
N ILE A 58 12.42 -8.51 5.53
CA ILE A 58 13.08 -7.48 4.70
C ILE A 58 12.69 -7.64 3.22
N LYS A 59 12.58 -8.89 2.73
CA LYS A 59 12.13 -9.18 1.35
C LYS A 59 10.72 -8.66 1.09
N THR A 60 9.82 -8.78 2.07
CA THR A 60 8.46 -8.28 1.98
C THR A 60 8.43 -6.74 1.97
N ILE A 61 9.30 -6.08 2.74
CA ILE A 61 9.43 -4.61 2.69
C ILE A 61 9.92 -4.15 1.33
N SER A 62 10.98 -4.77 0.80
CA SER A 62 11.49 -4.44 -0.54
C SER A 62 10.41 -4.62 -1.62
N ARG A 63 9.57 -5.66 -1.52
CA ARG A 63 8.43 -5.85 -2.41
C ARG A 63 7.32 -4.81 -2.22
N ALA A 64 7.02 -4.45 -0.98
CA ALA A 64 6.03 -3.42 -0.66
C ALA A 64 6.44 -2.07 -1.25
N GLU A 65 7.66 -1.61 -0.95
CA GLU A 65 8.20 -0.34 -1.44
C GLU A 65 8.42 -0.33 -2.96
N GLY A 66 8.65 -1.48 -3.57
CA GLY A 66 8.75 -1.64 -5.02
C GLY A 66 7.40 -1.69 -5.75
N GLY A 67 6.26 -1.58 -5.05
CA GLY A 67 4.93 -1.59 -5.66
C GLY A 67 4.52 -2.95 -6.23
N VAL A 68 5.10 -4.06 -5.73
CA VAL A 68 4.81 -5.39 -6.25
C VAL A 68 3.46 -5.89 -5.73
N ASP A 69 2.58 -6.22 -6.67
CA ASP A 69 1.27 -6.78 -6.36
C ASP A 69 1.35 -8.11 -5.62
N ASN A 70 0.32 -8.34 -4.79
CA ASN A 70 0.08 -9.55 -3.98
C ASN A 70 0.73 -9.58 -2.59
N LEU A 71 1.06 -8.43 -1.99
CA LEU A 71 1.22 -8.38 -0.52
C LEU A 71 -0.15 -8.55 0.16
N GLY A 72 -0.21 -9.43 1.15
CA GLY A 72 -1.40 -9.56 2.00
C GLY A 72 -1.66 -8.27 2.79
N LEU A 73 -2.94 -7.99 3.08
CA LEU A 73 -3.33 -6.82 3.89
C LEU A 73 -2.67 -6.85 5.28
N ASP A 74 -2.46 -8.04 5.84
CA ASP A 74 -1.79 -8.19 7.13
C ASP A 74 -0.37 -7.61 7.13
N ALA A 75 0.34 -7.73 6.02
CA ALA A 75 1.68 -7.15 5.85
C ALA A 75 1.58 -5.63 5.75
N TYR A 76 0.64 -5.08 5.00
CA TYR A 76 0.41 -3.63 4.93
C TYR A 76 0.02 -3.05 6.29
N GLU A 77 -0.91 -3.68 7.02
CA GLU A 77 -1.31 -3.26 8.36
C GLU A 77 -0.14 -3.25 9.34
N LYS A 78 0.70 -4.30 9.33
CA LYS A 78 1.92 -4.35 10.15
C LYS A 78 2.90 -3.23 9.82
N LEU A 79 3.09 -2.94 8.52
CA LEU A 79 3.99 -1.88 8.07
C LEU A 79 3.46 -0.49 8.44
N PHE A 80 2.18 -0.21 8.19
CA PHE A 80 1.55 1.06 8.58
C PHE A 80 1.58 1.27 10.09
N LYS A 81 1.29 0.22 10.87
CA LYS A 81 1.39 0.29 12.33
C LYS A 81 2.82 0.55 12.81
N ALA A 82 3.81 -0.09 12.21
CA ALA A 82 5.22 0.15 12.54
C ALA A 82 5.69 1.56 12.16
N LEU A 83 5.00 2.19 11.19
CA LEU A 83 5.18 3.58 10.81
C LEU A 83 4.26 4.55 11.59
N ASP A 84 3.55 4.07 12.62
CA ASP A 84 2.65 4.88 13.43
C ASP A 84 1.57 5.61 12.59
N LEU A 85 1.06 4.92 11.57
CA LEU A 85 0.00 5.42 10.69
C LEU A 85 -1.33 4.77 11.05
N SER A 86 -2.35 5.59 11.30
CA SER A 86 -3.72 5.10 11.36
C SER A 86 -4.29 4.90 9.94
N MET A 87 -5.39 4.16 9.83
CA MET A 87 -6.10 4.04 8.55
C MET A 87 -6.60 5.40 8.03
N SER A 88 -6.91 6.34 8.93
CA SER A 88 -7.26 7.70 8.51
C SER A 88 -6.06 8.44 7.91
N ASP A 89 -4.85 8.19 8.37
CA ASP A 89 -3.64 8.84 7.84
C ASP A 89 -3.31 8.26 6.47
N VAL A 90 -3.37 6.93 6.34
CA VAL A 90 -3.21 6.24 5.06
C VAL A 90 -4.21 6.76 4.03
N ALA A 91 -5.50 6.86 4.38
CA ALA A 91 -6.52 7.38 3.47
C ALA A 91 -6.24 8.83 3.03
N LYS A 92 -5.81 9.71 3.95
CA LYS A 92 -5.43 11.09 3.61
C LYS A 92 -4.22 11.13 2.67
N LEU A 93 -3.22 10.27 2.91
CA LEU A 93 -2.02 10.18 2.07
C LEU A 93 -2.34 9.64 0.68
N THR A 94 -3.23 8.65 0.58
CA THR A 94 -3.73 8.11 -0.70
C THR A 94 -4.46 9.18 -1.51
N LEU A 95 -5.34 9.98 -0.89
CA LEU A 95 -6.04 11.07 -1.57
C LEU A 95 -5.08 12.16 -2.07
N LYS A 96 -4.07 12.51 -1.25
CA LYS A 96 -3.02 13.45 -1.66
C LYS A 96 -2.24 12.93 -2.88
N PHE A 97 -1.93 11.64 -2.89
CA PHE A 97 -1.24 11.01 -4.02
C PHE A 97 -2.05 11.12 -5.32
N SER A 98 -3.36 10.85 -5.27
CA SER A 98 -4.24 11.00 -6.46
C SER A 98 -4.36 12.44 -6.96
N SER A 99 -4.34 13.44 -6.07
CA SER A 99 -4.38 14.85 -6.48
C SER A 99 -3.05 15.35 -7.07
N SER A 100 -1.92 14.76 -6.69
CA SER A 100 -0.61 15.14 -7.22
C SER A 100 -0.34 14.56 -8.61
N THR A 101 -0.97 13.44 -8.97
CA THR A 101 -0.89 12.88 -10.32
C THR A 101 -1.64 13.70 -11.37
N ASP A 102 -2.65 14.48 -10.96
CA ASP A 102 -3.40 15.35 -11.87
C ASP A 102 -2.60 16.61 -12.28
N GLU A 103 -1.73 17.16 -11.42
CA GLU A 103 -0.92 18.34 -11.75
C GLU A 103 0.19 18.08 -12.79
N LEU A 104 0.74 16.86 -12.84
CA LEU A 104 1.72 16.46 -13.85
C LEU A 104 1.10 16.15 -15.22
N ALA A 105 -0.22 15.92 -15.28
CA ALA A 105 -0.94 15.62 -16.52
C ALA A 105 -1.37 16.88 -17.31
N ILE A 106 -1.21 18.09 -16.74
CA ILE A 106 -1.68 19.35 -17.34
C ILE A 106 -0.58 20.07 -18.16
N THR A 107 0.66 19.56 -18.21
CA THR A 107 1.76 20.20 -18.98
C THR A 107 2.15 19.41 -20.24
N ILE A 108 1.20 19.23 -21.16
CA ILE A 108 1.50 18.86 -22.57
C ILE A 108 0.97 19.96 -23.49
#